data_AF-A0A4D4J3E5-F1
#
_entry.id   AF-A0A4D4J3E5-F1
#
_cell.length_a   1.000
_cell.length_b   1.000
_cell.length_c   1.000
_cell.angle_alpha   90.00
_cell.angle_beta   90.00
_cell.angle_gamma   90.00
#
_symmetry.space_group_name_H-M   'P 1'
#
loop_
_entity.id
_entity.type
_entity.pdbx_description
1 polymer ?
#
loop_
_entity_poly.entity_id
_entity_poly.type
_entity_poly.pdbx_seq_one_letter_code
_entity_poly.pdbx_strand_id
1 'polypeptide(L)' 'MADVISLRLYRKNRLTPAAEPRMPEPAQLYALIGLALLLHAPVSRTDACGQCGQPWPCPQVRLACRLRDGF' A
#
# COMPACT_ATOMS: atom_id res chain seq x y z
N MET A 1 -4.70 -29.80 16.38
CA MET A 1 -3.77 -28.70 16.66
C MET A 1 -3.39 -28.11 15.31
N ALA A 2 -3.86 -26.90 15.00
CA ALA A 2 -3.73 -26.33 13.66
C ALA A 2 -2.29 -25.83 13.43
N ASP A 3 -1.66 -26.32 12.38
CA ASP A 3 -0.35 -25.85 11.91
C ASP A 3 -0.46 -24.36 11.56
N VAL A 4 0.15 -23.52 12.40
CA VAL A 4 0.33 -22.10 12.13
C VAL A 4 1.37 -22.00 11.02
N ILE A 5 0.91 -21.77 9.78
CA ILE A 5 1.77 -21.40 8.67
C ILE A 5 2.55 -20.17 9.12
N SER A 6 3.83 -20.37 9.45
CA SER A 6 4.75 -19.27 9.68
C SER A 6 4.89 -18.53 8.37
N LEU A 7 4.16 -17.41 8.25
CA LEU A 7 4.36 -16.44 7.19
C LEU A 7 5.80 -15.93 7.34
N ARG A 8 6.73 -16.60 6.64
CA ARG A 8 8.11 -16.11 6.45
C ARG A 8 7.96 -14.65 6.05
N LEU A 9 8.40 -13.75 6.94
CA LEU A 9 8.48 -12.33 6.68
C LEU A 9 9.07 -12.17 5.28
N TYR A 10 8.25 -11.67 4.36
CA TYR A 10 8.61 -11.44 2.98
C TYR A 10 9.94 -10.68 2.99
N ARG A 11 11.00 -11.38 2.59
CA ARG A 11 12.37 -10.88 2.65
C ARG A 11 12.40 -9.69 1.72
N LYS A 12 12.37 -8.50 2.33
CA LYS A 12 12.38 -7.19 1.69
C LYS A 12 13.48 -7.20 0.65
N ASN A 13 13.11 -7.48 -0.61
CA ASN A 13 14.00 -7.30 -1.73
C ASN A 13 14.57 -5.91 -1.56
N ARG A 14 15.89 -5.82 -1.44
CA ARG A 14 16.62 -4.56 -1.40
C ARG A 14 16.07 -3.75 -2.57
N LEU A 15 15.28 -2.73 -2.25
CA LEU A 15 14.93 -1.69 -3.19
C LEU A 15 16.27 -1.04 -3.51
N THR A 16 16.87 -1.48 -4.61
CA THR A 16 17.98 -0.81 -5.25
C THR A 16 17.64 0.69 -5.26
N PRO A 17 18.56 1.60 -4.88
CA PRO A 17 18.26 3.02 -4.95
C PRO A 17 17.75 3.32 -6.35
N ALA A 18 16.53 3.84 -6.44
CA ALA A 18 15.91 4.11 -7.73
C ALA A 18 16.83 5.04 -8.52
N ALA A 19 17.20 4.63 -9.74
CA ALA A 19 17.60 5.58 -10.77
C ALA A 19 16.51 6.64 -10.89
N GLU A 20 16.90 7.89 -11.24
CA GLU A 20 16.05 9.06 -11.57
C GLU A 20 14.55 8.78 -11.59
N PRO A 21 13.70 9.54 -10.85
CA PRO A 21 12.27 9.26 -10.73
C PRO A 21 11.59 9.27 -12.10
N ARG A 22 11.53 8.09 -12.73
CA ARG A 22 10.78 7.87 -13.95
C ARG A 22 9.32 7.81 -13.57
N MET A 23 8.52 8.61 -14.26
CA MET A 23 7.07 8.54 -14.12
C MET A 23 6.62 7.11 -14.45
N PRO A 24 5.82 6.45 -13.58
CA PRO A 24 5.41 5.08 -13.83
C PRO A 24 4.56 5.00 -15.09
N GLU A 25 4.76 3.94 -15.88
CA GLU A 25 3.85 3.60 -16.96
C GLU A 25 2.41 3.45 -16.42
N PRO A 26 1.35 3.74 -17.21
CA PRO A 26 -0.03 3.69 -16.72
C PRO A 26 -0.38 2.37 -16.00
N ALA A 27 0.03 1.23 -16.55
CA ALA A 27 -0.20 -0.08 -15.93
C ALA A 27 0.49 -0.22 -14.55
N GLN A 28 1.69 0.35 -14.40
CA GLN A 28 2.40 0.36 -13.12
C GLN A 28 1.69 1.28 -12.13
N LEU A 29 1.20 2.44 -12.57
CA LEU A 29 0.42 3.36 -11.74
C LEU A 29 -0.85 2.68 -11.21
N TYR A 30 -1.62 2.01 -12.07
CA TYR A 30 -2.81 1.26 -11.65
C TYR A 30 -2.49 0.13 -10.66
N ALA A 31 -1.41 -0.62 -10.89
CA ALA A 31 -0.95 -1.64 -9.96
C ALA A 31 -0.59 -1.04 -8.58
N LEU A 32 0.11 0.10 -8.57
CA LEU A 32 0.46 0.79 -7.33
C LEU A 32 -0.76 1.36 -6.60
N ILE A 33 -1.74 1.89 -7.32
CA ILE A 33 -3.03 2.34 -6.75
C ILE A 33 -3.75 1.16 -6.10
N GLY A 34 -3.86 0.02 -6.80
CA GLY A 34 -4.48 -1.19 -6.27
C GLY A 34 -3.79 -1.70 -5.01
N LEU A 35 -2.45 -1.75 -5.02
CA LEU A 35 -1.66 -2.12 -3.84
C LEU A 35 -1.87 -1.16 -2.67
N ALA A 36 -1.92 0.16 -2.93
CA ALA A 36 -2.16 1.15 -1.88
C ALA A 36 -3.53 0.93 -1.21
N LEU A 37 -4.58 0.67 -1.99
CA LEU A 37 -5.93 0.41 -1.49
C LEU A 37 -6.06 -0.93 -0.75
N LEU A 38 -5.29 -1.94 -1.15
CA LEU A 38 -5.24 -3.25 -0.49
C LEU A 38 -4.48 -3.21 0.83
N LEU A 39 -3.32 -2.54 0.86
CA LEU A 39 -2.43 -2.55 2.03
C LEU A 39 -2.88 -1.56 3.10
N HIS A 40 -3.39 -0.40 2.70
CA HIS A 40 -3.89 0.58 3.65
C HIS A 40 -5.36 0.33 3.94
N ALA A 41 -5.65 -0.36 5.03
CA ALA A 41 -7.00 -0.60 5.56
C ALA A 41 -7.15 0.02 6.97
N PRO A 42 -8.38 0.36 7.42
CA PRO A 42 -8.61 0.81 8.79
C PRO A 42 -8.47 -0.36 9.77
N VAL A 43 -7.91 -0.08 10.94
CA VAL A 43 -8.02 -0.99 12.08
C VAL A 43 -9.34 -0.71 12.80
N SER A 44 -10.17 -1.74 12.99
CA SER A 44 -11.58 -1.63 13.40
C SER A 44 -11.85 -0.92 14.74
N ARG A 45 -10.82 -0.51 15.49
CA ARG A 45 -10.97 0.04 16.86
C ARG A 45 -10.33 1.41 17.07
N THR A 46 -9.52 1.91 16.13
CA THR A 46 -8.64 3.07 16.41
C THR A 46 -8.77 4.21 15.40
N ASP A 47 -9.71 4.12 14.44
CA ASP A 47 -9.87 5.08 13.34
C ASP A 47 -8.54 5.42 12.63
N ALA A 48 -7.61 4.45 12.62
CA ALA A 48 -6.26 4.60 12.09
C ALA A 48 -5.99 3.54 11.03
N CYS A 49 -5.13 3.87 10.08
CA CYS A 49 -4.66 2.94 9.08
C CYS A 49 -3.72 1.90 9.70
N GLY A 50 -3.99 0.62 9.47
CA GLY A 50 -3.16 -0.48 9.98
C GLY A 50 -1.75 -0.52 9.38
N GLN A 51 -1.55 0.10 8.22
CA GLN A 51 -0.26 0.09 7.52
C GLN A 51 0.67 1.24 7.92
N CYS A 52 0.15 2.43 8.16
CA CYS A 52 0.96 3.62 8.45
C CYS A 52 0.61 4.35 9.76
N GLY A 53 -0.39 3.86 10.50
CA GLY A 53 -0.79 4.42 11.81
C GLY A 53 -1.45 5.81 11.75
N GLN A 54 -1.59 6.40 10.56
CA GLN A 54 -2.24 7.70 10.37
C GLN A 54 -3.77 7.61 10.48
N PRO A 55 -4.46 8.70 10.84
CA PRO A 55 -5.93 8.73 10.86
C PRO A 55 -6.53 8.27 9.53
N TRP A 56 -7.56 7.43 9.60
CA TRP A 56 -8.26 6.89 8.46
C TRP A 56 -9.29 7.89 7.91
N PRO A 57 -9.44 8.05 6.58
CA PRO A 57 -8.59 7.48 5.52
C PRO A 57 -7.22 8.17 5.47
N CYS A 58 -6.13 7.41 5.44
CA CYS A 58 -4.79 7.99 5.49
C CYS A 58 -4.40 8.73 4.19
N PRO A 59 -3.32 9.55 4.18
CA PRO A 59 -2.89 10.31 3.00
C PRO A 59 -2.73 9.45 1.73
N GLN A 60 -2.25 8.22 1.86
CA GLN A 60 -2.01 7.27 0.78
C GLN A 60 -3.32 6.80 0.15
N VAL A 61 -4.33 6.46 0.96
CA VAL A 61 -5.67 6.09 0.48
C VAL A 61 -6.32 7.27 -0.21
N ARG A 62 -6.23 8.47 0.39
CA ARG A 62 -6.75 9.69 -0.24
C ARG A 62 -6.10 9.99 -1.59
N LEU A 63 -4.79 9.76 -1.71
CA LEU A 63 -4.08 9.91 -2.98
C LEU A 63 -4.52 8.84 -3.98
N ALA A 64 -4.58 7.58 -3.57
CA ALA A 64 -4.98 6.47 -4.43
C ALA A 64 -6.42 6.65 -4.97
N CYS A 65 -7.37 7.08 -4.13
CA CYS A 65 -8.72 7.41 -4.59
C CYS A 65 -8.72 8.56 -5.60
N ARG A 66 -7.99 9.66 -5.34
CA ARG A 66 -7.89 10.77 -6.31
C ARG A 66 -7.28 10.35 -7.65
N LEU A 67 -6.26 9.49 -7.61
CA LEU A 67 -5.62 8.97 -8.82
C LEU A 67 -6.50 7.95 -9.56
N ARG A 68 -7.38 7.24 -8.85
CA ARG A 68 -8.33 6.33 -9.50
C ARG A 68 -9.50 7.07 -10.13
N ASP A 69 -10.01 8.09 -9.44
CA ASP A 69 -11.24 8.81 -9.81
C ASP A 69 -10.98 10.03 -10.71
N GLY A 70 -9.72 10.49 -10.80
CA GLY A 70 -9.29 11.66 -11.57
C GLY A 70 -8.67 11.37 -12.94
N PHE A 71 -8.72 10.11 -13.39
CA PHE A 71 -8.39 9.70 -14.77
C PHE A 71 -9.65 9.31 -15.53
#